data_AF-A0A3B8I722-F1
#
_entry.id   AF-A0A3B8I722-F1
#
_cell.length_a   1.000
_cell.length_b   1.000
_cell.length_c   1.000
_cell.angle_alpha   90.00
_cell.angle_beta   90.00
_cell.angle_gamma   90.00
#
_symmetry.space_group_name_H-M   'P 1'
#
loop_
_entity.id
_entity.type
_entity.pdbx_description
1 polymer ?
#
loop_
_entity_poly.entity_id
_entity_poly.type
_entity_poly.pdbx_seq_one_letter_code
_entity_poly.pdbx_strand_id
1 'polypeptide(L)'
;AQADYLTSSLPFPESSGGTSAVAGGNLIRSRDVGLYGQAAWHPDIPGLWLTAGGRLDYNWIPNRRDTLSAFNLFGYQLEGDGPGGYGFQLSPRAVVTYQVPELPLTVKLLFAQAFKDATHFQKFSVTHGRVDAPGLQPEQSANLELTGRWQQGSADSTFWQLEGGVYWGRYTQAPRLISVGEPAQLRADDNAETQVLGGQLLGTLTLREFSLWGNYSLTRSRTTGLAHADPDCPPVSSSVPVGAIPLHQVNVGARYRPLRFNWLTLSLRGNFLSRRSTGSGTTVNPYGPAVTSRPVAVFNGALTLSSPWRALTGASFQVIVNNLLDTKYYHPGLGTANGFHFASQVPQERAHFLVRLRYRW
;
A
#
# COMPACT_ATOMS: atom_id res chain seq x y z
N ALA A 1 37.27 -24.65 8.73
CA ALA A 1 36.74 -25.10 10.02
C ALA A 1 35.23 -25.01 9.96
N GLN A 2 34.56 -26.15 9.81
CA GLN A 2 33.10 -26.25 9.70
C GLN A 2 32.57 -26.59 11.10
N ALA A 3 32.49 -25.58 11.98
CA ALA A 3 31.92 -25.66 13.34
C ALA A 3 32.13 -24.34 14.13
N ASP A 4 32.01 -23.17 13.51
CA ASP A 4 32.01 -21.90 14.27
C ASP A 4 30.56 -21.61 14.69
N TYR A 5 30.15 -22.25 15.79
CA TYR A 5 28.80 -22.17 16.32
C TYR A 5 28.57 -20.81 17.02
N LEU A 6 27.31 -20.36 17.04
CA LEU A 6 26.84 -19.25 17.89
C LEU A 6 27.36 -19.44 19.32
N THR A 7 28.23 -18.54 19.78
CA THR A 7 28.75 -18.57 21.16
C THR A 7 28.12 -17.45 21.98
N SER A 8 27.62 -17.77 23.16
CA SER A 8 27.17 -16.80 24.16
C SER A 8 27.56 -17.27 25.56
N SER A 9 28.05 -16.35 26.40
CA SER A 9 28.25 -16.57 27.84
C SER A 9 27.01 -16.20 28.67
N LEU A 10 25.91 -15.84 28.01
CA LEU A 10 24.63 -15.49 28.62
C LEU A 10 23.57 -16.56 28.30
N PRO A 11 22.52 -16.73 29.15
CA PRO A 11 21.37 -17.57 28.84
C PRO A 11 20.72 -17.18 27.50
N PHE A 12 20.13 -18.15 26.79
CA PHE A 12 19.52 -18.01 25.46
C PHE A 12 20.54 -17.63 24.36
N PRO A 13 21.48 -18.52 24.01
CA PRO A 13 22.49 -18.27 22.97
C PRO A 13 21.87 -18.03 21.58
N GLU A 14 20.62 -18.40 21.34
CA GLU A 14 19.88 -18.05 20.14
C GLU A 14 19.53 -16.56 20.04
N SER A 15 19.45 -15.82 21.15
CA SER A 15 19.13 -14.38 21.17
C SER A 15 20.29 -13.51 21.67
N SER A 16 21.32 -14.14 22.23
CA SER A 16 22.53 -13.48 22.75
C SER A 16 23.82 -13.92 22.05
N GLY A 17 23.77 -14.98 21.24
CA GLY A 17 24.91 -15.51 20.51
C GLY A 17 25.27 -14.64 19.31
N GLY A 18 26.57 -14.37 19.18
CA GLY A 18 27.16 -13.76 18.00
C GLY A 18 28.08 -14.76 17.30
N THR A 19 28.37 -14.50 16.03
CA THR A 19 29.53 -15.12 15.38
C THR A 19 30.76 -14.25 15.64
N SER A 20 31.88 -14.86 16.00
CA SER A 20 33.16 -14.17 16.29
C SER A 20 33.69 -13.34 15.11
N ALA A 21 33.19 -13.58 13.89
CA ALA A 21 33.69 -13.00 12.65
C ALA A 21 32.75 -12.00 11.93
N VAL A 22 31.50 -11.81 12.39
CA VAL A 22 30.57 -10.87 11.73
C VAL A 22 29.81 -10.03 12.76
N ALA A 23 30.16 -8.74 12.84
CA ALA A 23 29.30 -7.74 13.47
C ALA A 23 28.00 -7.63 12.67
N GLY A 24 26.85 -7.96 13.26
CA GLY A 24 25.53 -7.73 12.65
C GLY A 24 24.62 -8.96 12.52
N GLY A 25 25.01 -10.14 13.00
CA GLY A 25 24.13 -11.32 13.03
C GLY A 25 23.17 -11.33 14.22
N ASN A 26 22.27 -10.35 14.35
CA ASN A 26 21.23 -10.41 15.38
C ASN A 26 20.17 -11.45 14.98
N LEU A 27 20.09 -12.55 15.73
CA LEU A 27 19.02 -13.54 15.56
C LEU A 27 17.82 -13.11 16.43
N ILE A 28 16.73 -12.73 15.78
CA ILE A 28 15.50 -12.29 16.44
C ILE A 28 14.47 -13.40 16.31
N ARG A 29 14.00 -13.89 17.46
CA ARG A 29 12.90 -14.83 17.55
C ARG A 29 11.60 -14.05 17.75
N SER A 30 10.57 -14.36 16.95
CA SER A 30 9.21 -13.89 17.16
C SER A 30 8.28 -15.09 17.33
N ARG A 31 7.25 -14.97 18.15
CA ARG A 31 6.12 -15.89 18.20
C ARG A 31 4.85 -15.11 17.97
N ASP A 32 4.07 -15.57 17.01
CA ASP A 32 2.85 -14.93 16.56
C ASP A 32 1.73 -15.96 16.59
N VAL A 33 0.65 -15.66 17.31
CA VAL A 33 -0.56 -16.49 17.38
C VAL A 33 -1.74 -15.62 17.00
N GLY A 34 -2.55 -16.08 16.05
CA GLY A 34 -3.74 -15.36 15.61
C GLY A 34 -4.97 -16.25 15.60
N LEU A 35 -6.07 -15.75 16.18
CA LEU A 35 -7.39 -16.36 16.10
C LEU A 35 -8.31 -15.42 15.31
N TYR A 36 -9.04 -15.96 14.34
CA TYR A 36 -9.97 -15.16 13.53
C TYR A 36 -11.34 -15.83 13.46
N GLY A 37 -12.37 -15.02 13.34
CA GLY A 37 -13.75 -15.46 13.17
C GLY A 37 -14.56 -14.43 12.40
N GLN A 38 -15.49 -14.91 11.58
CA GLN A 38 -16.39 -14.08 10.81
C GLN A 38 -17.72 -14.79 10.67
N ALA A 39 -18.81 -14.04 10.79
CA ALA A 39 -20.18 -14.51 10.60
C ALA A 39 -20.89 -13.60 9.60
N ALA A 40 -21.76 -14.20 8.79
CA ALA A 40 -22.66 -13.49 7.91
C ALA A 40 -24.11 -13.79 8.32
N TRP A 41 -24.91 -12.75 8.44
CA TRP A 41 -26.34 -12.84 8.75
C TRP A 41 -27.16 -12.27 7.60
N HIS A 42 -28.19 -13.02 7.23
CA HIS A 42 -29.17 -12.68 6.20
C HIS A 42 -30.50 -12.46 6.92
N PRO A 43 -30.84 -11.22 7.34
CA PRO A 43 -32.14 -10.95 7.92
C PRO A 43 -33.25 -11.18 6.89
N ASP A 44 -34.50 -11.27 7.36
CA ASP A 44 -35.70 -11.36 6.52
C ASP A 44 -36.04 -10.03 5.80
N ILE A 45 -35.01 -9.25 5.45
CA ILE A 45 -35.08 -8.03 4.65
C ILE A 45 -34.46 -8.37 3.29
N PRO A 46 -35.26 -8.41 2.20
CA PRO A 46 -34.77 -8.78 0.88
C PRO A 46 -33.56 -7.95 0.44
N GLY A 47 -32.51 -8.65 0.01
CA GLY A 47 -31.29 -8.02 -0.50
C GLY A 47 -30.35 -7.45 0.57
N LEU A 48 -30.63 -7.61 1.87
CA LEU A 48 -29.73 -7.18 2.94
C LEU A 48 -28.82 -8.32 3.41
N TRP A 49 -27.52 -8.06 3.43
CA TRP A 49 -26.49 -8.94 3.99
C TRP A 49 -25.66 -8.19 5.01
N LEU A 50 -25.56 -8.75 6.21
CA LEU A 50 -24.73 -8.24 7.29
C LEU A 50 -23.58 -9.20 7.50
N THR A 51 -22.37 -8.66 7.69
CA THR A 51 -21.20 -9.47 7.95
C THR A 51 -20.36 -8.80 9.02
N ALA A 52 -20.06 -9.52 10.08
CA ALA A 52 -19.21 -9.05 11.16
C ALA A 52 -18.13 -10.08 11.45
N GLY A 53 -16.95 -9.62 11.81
CA GLY A 53 -15.84 -10.51 12.17
C GLY A 53 -14.72 -9.75 12.84
N GLY A 54 -13.73 -10.50 13.28
CA GLY A 54 -12.55 -9.94 13.89
C GLY A 54 -11.41 -10.94 13.90
N ARG A 55 -10.20 -10.42 14.10
CA ARG A 55 -9.00 -11.20 14.34
C ARG A 55 -8.32 -10.69 15.60
N LEU A 56 -8.00 -11.59 16.52
CA LEU A 56 -7.19 -11.34 17.69
C LEU A 56 -5.80 -11.92 17.44
N ASP A 57 -4.78 -11.08 17.45
CA ASP A 57 -3.38 -11.45 17.31
C ASP A 57 -2.66 -11.27 18.64
N TYR A 58 -1.74 -12.17 18.95
CA TYR A 58 -0.79 -12.08 20.05
C TYR A 58 0.62 -12.25 19.51
N ASN A 59 1.48 -11.26 19.76
CA ASN A 59 2.89 -11.34 19.42
C ASN A 59 3.78 -11.23 20.64
N TRP A 60 4.83 -12.04 20.62
CA TRP A 60 5.86 -12.05 21.62
C TRP A 60 7.24 -12.16 20.97
N ILE A 61 8.06 -11.15 21.24
CA ILE A 61 9.47 -11.14 20.83
C ILE A 61 10.32 -11.18 22.12
N PRO A 62 10.94 -12.33 22.46
CA PRO A 62 11.88 -12.41 23.56
C PRO A 62 13.19 -11.72 23.17
N ASN A 63 13.27 -10.40 23.36
CA ASN A 63 14.53 -9.69 23.18
C ASN A 63 14.87 -8.84 24.42
N ARG A 64 15.71 -9.49 25.25
CA ARG A 64 16.56 -9.08 26.38
C ARG A 64 15.98 -8.71 27.76
N ARG A 65 16.69 -9.31 28.73
CA ARG A 65 16.94 -9.01 30.16
C ARG A 65 15.77 -8.44 30.97
N ASP A 66 15.15 -9.34 31.72
CA ASP A 66 14.74 -9.11 33.11
C ASP A 66 13.27 -8.77 33.40
N THR A 67 12.34 -8.95 32.45
CA THR A 67 10.92 -8.61 32.68
C THR A 67 9.93 -9.68 32.23
N LEU A 68 9.37 -10.36 33.23
CA LEU A 68 8.13 -11.12 33.15
C LEU A 68 6.95 -10.14 32.97
N SER A 69 6.60 -9.78 31.74
CA SER A 69 5.41 -8.96 31.49
C SER A 69 4.14 -9.81 31.62
N ALA A 70 3.33 -9.48 32.62
CA ALA A 70 2.07 -10.12 32.98
C ALA A 70 0.97 -9.95 31.91
N PHE A 71 0.09 -10.95 31.86
CA PHE A 71 -1.11 -11.04 31.01
C PHE A 71 -2.03 -9.82 31.20
N ASN A 72 -2.35 -9.09 30.14
CA ASN A 72 -3.31 -7.98 30.21
C ASN A 72 -4.28 -8.00 29.01
N LEU A 73 -5.57 -8.08 29.29
CA LEU A 73 -6.66 -8.22 28.31
C LEU A 73 -7.25 -6.86 27.86
N PHE A 74 -6.79 -5.74 28.44
CA PHE A 74 -7.44 -4.42 28.29
C PHE A 74 -6.51 -3.26 27.89
N GLY A 75 -5.37 -3.52 27.25
CA GLY A 75 -4.67 -2.50 26.45
C GLY A 75 -3.93 -1.38 27.20
N TYR A 76 -3.55 -1.58 28.47
CA TYR A 76 -2.58 -0.72 29.14
C TYR A 76 -1.23 -1.45 29.29
N GLN A 77 -0.22 -1.01 28.53
CA GLN A 77 1.17 -1.38 28.75
C GLN A 77 1.71 -0.53 29.92
N LEU A 78 2.29 -1.20 30.92
CA LEU A 78 3.10 -0.53 31.94
C LEU A 78 4.38 -0.04 31.25
N GLU A 79 4.67 1.25 31.34
CA GLU A 79 5.97 1.82 30.96
C GLU A 79 7.08 1.11 31.75
N GLY A 80 8.04 0.52 31.04
CA GLY A 80 9.18 -0.17 31.62
C GLY A 80 9.49 -1.46 30.87
N ASP A 81 10.53 -1.43 30.05
CA ASP A 81 11.27 -2.57 29.48
C ASP A 81 10.47 -3.87 29.37
N GLY A 82 9.50 -3.95 28.44
CA GLY A 82 8.78 -5.18 28.11
C GLY A 82 9.42 -5.93 26.94
N PRO A 83 9.08 -7.22 26.71
CA PRO A 83 9.50 -7.94 25.50
C PRO A 83 9.09 -7.12 24.28
N GLY A 84 9.97 -6.97 23.28
CA GLY A 84 9.72 -6.11 22.11
C GLY A 84 8.58 -6.55 21.18
N GLY A 85 7.73 -7.49 21.63
CA GLY A 85 6.50 -7.86 20.98
C GLY A 85 5.34 -6.97 21.42
N TYR A 86 4.33 -6.84 20.55
CA TYR A 86 3.22 -5.91 20.78
C TYR A 86 2.09 -6.47 21.67
N GLY A 87 2.19 -7.70 22.16
CA GLY A 87 1.12 -8.31 22.94
C GLY A 87 -0.13 -8.55 22.10
N PHE A 88 -1.32 -8.23 22.65
CA PHE A 88 -2.61 -8.49 22.00
C PHE A 88 -3.08 -7.33 21.12
N GLN A 89 -3.62 -7.64 19.95
CA GLN A 89 -4.23 -6.67 19.04
C GLN A 89 -5.51 -7.24 18.42
N LEU A 90 -6.61 -6.47 18.48
CA LEU A 90 -7.89 -6.82 17.87
C LEU A 90 -8.10 -6.02 16.58
N SER A 91 -8.52 -6.70 15.52
CA SER A 91 -8.84 -6.13 14.21
C SER A 91 -10.30 -6.42 13.83
N PRO A 92 -11.27 -5.61 14.28
CA PRO A 92 -12.68 -5.79 13.92
C PRO A 92 -12.98 -5.41 12.48
N ARG A 93 -14.02 -6.04 11.91
CA ARG A 93 -14.56 -5.76 10.58
C ARG A 93 -16.10 -5.89 10.59
N ALA A 94 -16.77 -4.90 10.02
CA ALA A 94 -18.21 -4.92 9.78
C ALA A 94 -18.51 -4.50 8.34
N VAL A 95 -19.44 -5.19 7.70
CA VAL A 95 -19.87 -4.93 6.33
C VAL A 95 -21.39 -5.03 6.26
N VAL A 96 -22.01 -4.01 5.68
CA VAL A 96 -23.42 -4.01 5.28
C VAL A 96 -23.44 -4.01 3.76
N THR A 97 -24.10 -4.98 3.14
CA THR A 97 -24.34 -5.02 1.70
C THR A 97 -25.84 -5.02 1.46
N TYR A 98 -26.31 -4.16 0.57
CA TYR A 98 -27.70 -4.05 0.20
C TYR A 98 -27.84 -4.12 -1.32
N GLN A 99 -28.40 -5.20 -1.85
CA GLN A 99 -28.91 -5.26 -3.22
C GLN A 99 -30.29 -4.63 -3.20
N VAL A 100 -30.43 -3.50 -3.89
CA VAL A 100 -31.71 -2.81 -3.98
C VAL A 100 -32.67 -3.68 -4.80
N PRO A 101 -33.83 -4.10 -4.25
CA PRO A 101 -34.79 -4.91 -4.99
C PRO A 101 -35.19 -4.23 -6.30
N GLU A 102 -35.35 -5.04 -7.36
CA GLU A 102 -35.76 -4.60 -8.72
C GLU A 102 -34.81 -3.65 -9.44
N LEU A 103 -33.77 -3.15 -8.76
CA LEU A 103 -32.74 -2.31 -9.35
C LEU A 103 -31.43 -3.10 -9.49
N PRO A 104 -30.69 -2.92 -10.60
CA PRO A 104 -29.36 -3.52 -10.79
C PRO A 104 -28.27 -2.81 -9.97
N LEU A 105 -28.57 -2.44 -8.71
CA LEU A 105 -27.74 -1.63 -7.82
C LEU A 105 -27.41 -2.39 -6.54
N THR A 106 -26.13 -2.53 -6.24
CA THR A 106 -25.61 -3.00 -4.96
C THR A 106 -24.93 -1.85 -4.22
N VAL A 107 -25.28 -1.61 -2.96
CA VAL A 107 -24.59 -0.66 -2.07
C VAL A 107 -23.88 -1.44 -0.98
N LYS A 108 -22.67 -1.05 -0.63
CA LYS A 108 -21.89 -1.63 0.46
C LYS A 108 -21.29 -0.55 1.34
N LEU A 109 -21.46 -0.69 2.65
CA LEU A 109 -20.77 0.06 3.69
C LEU A 109 -19.82 -0.90 4.39
N LEU A 110 -18.54 -0.52 4.52
CA LEU A 110 -17.51 -1.32 5.18
C LEU A 110 -16.81 -0.49 6.23
N PHE A 111 -16.68 -1.04 7.43
CA PHE A 111 -15.77 -0.56 8.47
C PHE A 111 -14.76 -1.67 8.76
N ALA A 112 -13.48 -1.32 8.83
CA ALA A 112 -12.44 -2.26 9.20
C ALA A 112 -11.30 -1.56 9.94
N GLN A 113 -10.79 -2.23 10.96
CA GLN A 113 -9.52 -1.90 11.59
C GLN A 113 -8.48 -2.97 11.27
N ALA A 114 -7.24 -2.54 11.12
CA ALA A 114 -6.08 -3.41 10.94
C ALA A 114 -4.85 -2.76 11.57
N PHE A 115 -3.78 -3.51 11.74
CA PHE A 115 -2.53 -2.98 12.26
C PHE A 115 -1.33 -3.53 11.48
N LYS A 116 -0.17 -2.91 11.70
CA LYS A 116 1.12 -3.36 11.19
C LYS A 116 2.15 -3.19 12.31
N ASP A 117 2.75 -4.29 12.73
CA ASP A 117 3.85 -4.23 13.69
C ASP A 117 5.05 -3.45 13.13
N ALA A 118 5.76 -2.74 14.01
CA ALA A 118 7.03 -2.14 13.64
C ALA A 118 8.04 -3.24 13.29
N THR A 119 8.76 -3.06 12.19
CA THR A 119 9.74 -4.04 11.73
C THR A 119 10.83 -4.24 12.79
N HIS A 120 11.45 -5.42 12.81
CA HIS A 120 12.62 -5.68 13.66
C HIS A 120 13.74 -4.64 13.46
N PHE A 121 13.90 -4.12 12.25
CA PHE A 121 14.84 -3.03 11.96
C PHE A 121 14.44 -1.72 12.64
N GLN A 122 13.14 -1.42 12.74
CA GLN A 122 12.66 -0.26 13.48
C GLN A 122 12.85 -0.41 14.99
N LYS A 123 12.61 -1.63 15.51
CA LYS A 123 12.68 -1.93 16.94
C LYS A 123 14.09 -2.14 17.50
N PHE A 124 15.00 -2.78 16.76
CA PHE A 124 16.26 -3.31 17.32
C PHE A 124 17.54 -2.91 16.55
N SER A 125 17.43 -2.03 15.55
CA SER A 125 18.62 -1.59 14.80
C SER A 125 19.43 -0.58 15.59
N VAL A 126 20.63 -0.98 16.01
CA VAL A 126 21.60 -0.14 16.72
C VAL A 126 22.82 0.07 15.82
N THR A 127 23.18 1.34 15.59
CA THR A 127 24.41 1.72 14.89
C THR A 127 25.03 2.94 15.59
N HIS A 128 26.20 3.40 15.16
CA HIS A 128 26.82 4.61 15.75
C HIS A 128 25.90 5.84 15.74
N GLY A 129 25.04 5.97 14.71
CA GLY A 129 24.06 7.05 14.58
C GLY A 129 22.61 6.64 14.83
N ARG A 130 22.34 5.48 15.45
CA ARG A 130 20.98 4.99 15.67
C ARG A 130 20.85 4.18 16.96
N VAL A 131 19.80 4.46 17.73
CA VAL A 131 19.42 3.68 18.92
C VAL A 131 18.17 2.84 18.65
N ASP A 132 18.02 1.77 19.43
CA ASP A 132 16.87 0.89 19.38
C ASP A 132 15.62 1.53 20.00
N ALA A 133 14.46 0.96 19.65
CA ALA A 133 13.14 1.37 20.10
C ALA A 133 12.25 0.12 20.27
N PRO A 134 12.56 -0.77 21.23
CA PRO A 134 11.85 -2.04 21.36
C PRO A 134 10.37 -1.88 21.76
N GLY A 135 10.00 -0.76 22.39
CA GLY A 135 8.64 -0.45 22.84
C GLY A 135 7.70 0.15 21.79
N LEU A 136 8.09 0.19 20.51
CA LEU A 136 7.22 0.70 19.45
C LEU A 136 5.90 -0.07 19.40
N GLN A 137 4.80 0.68 19.45
CA GLN A 137 3.47 0.13 19.25
C GLN A 137 3.23 -0.20 17.78
N PRO A 138 2.34 -1.14 17.48
CA PRO A 138 1.90 -1.36 16.11
C PRO A 138 1.23 -0.12 15.53
N GLU A 139 1.53 0.16 14.26
CA GLU A 139 0.78 1.14 13.47
C GLU A 139 -0.65 0.63 13.31
N GLN A 140 -1.64 1.43 13.71
CA GLN A 140 -3.05 1.07 13.56
C GLN A 140 -3.68 1.79 12.38
N SER A 141 -4.65 1.16 11.76
CA SER A 141 -5.48 1.72 10.69
C SER A 141 -6.95 1.48 10.98
N ALA A 142 -7.77 2.51 10.75
CA ALA A 142 -9.22 2.42 10.78
C ALA A 142 -9.76 2.98 9.46
N ASN A 143 -10.58 2.20 8.76
CA ASN A 143 -11.09 2.54 7.45
C ASN A 143 -12.62 2.45 7.44
N LEU A 144 -13.25 3.41 6.77
CA LEU A 144 -14.68 3.47 6.49
C LEU A 144 -14.87 3.70 5.00
N GLU A 145 -15.62 2.82 4.33
CA GLU A 145 -15.84 2.86 2.89
C GLU A 145 -17.33 2.73 2.57
N LEU A 146 -17.84 3.60 1.71
CA LEU A 146 -19.17 3.48 1.11
C LEU A 146 -19.01 3.32 -0.39
N THR A 147 -19.49 2.22 -0.93
CA THR A 147 -19.40 1.88 -2.36
C THR A 147 -20.77 1.55 -2.93
N GLY A 148 -21.04 1.95 -4.16
CA GLY A 148 -22.20 1.58 -4.94
C GLY A 148 -21.76 1.00 -6.29
N ARG A 149 -22.41 -0.07 -6.73
CA ARG A 149 -22.19 -0.71 -8.02
C ARG A 149 -23.51 -0.88 -8.74
N TRP A 150 -23.57 -0.34 -9.95
CA TRP A 150 -24.67 -0.52 -10.88
C TRP A 150 -24.22 -1.37 -12.07
N GLN A 151 -24.98 -2.41 -12.42
CA GLN A 151 -24.61 -3.32 -13.51
C GLN A 151 -25.82 -3.79 -14.32
N GLN A 152 -25.88 -3.45 -15.60
CA GLN A 152 -27.01 -3.80 -16.46
C GLN A 152 -26.56 -4.40 -17.80
N GLY A 153 -27.38 -5.32 -18.32
CA GLY A 153 -27.22 -5.89 -19.65
C GLY A 153 -26.45 -7.21 -19.66
N SER A 154 -25.99 -7.62 -20.85
CA SER A 154 -25.30 -8.90 -21.07
C SER A 154 -24.01 -8.67 -21.85
N ALA A 155 -23.00 -9.50 -21.55
CA ALA A 155 -21.70 -9.47 -22.23
C ALA A 155 -21.80 -9.72 -23.75
N ASP A 156 -22.86 -10.39 -24.21
CA ASP A 156 -23.08 -10.72 -25.63
C ASP A 156 -23.75 -9.59 -26.43
N SER A 157 -24.18 -8.51 -25.77
CA SER A 157 -24.84 -7.37 -26.41
C SER A 157 -24.28 -6.03 -25.93
N THR A 158 -25.00 -5.37 -25.03
CA THR A 158 -24.59 -4.14 -24.37
C THR A 158 -24.51 -4.43 -22.89
N PHE A 159 -23.33 -4.23 -22.32
CA PHE A 159 -23.08 -4.39 -20.89
C PHE A 159 -22.54 -3.10 -20.31
N TRP A 160 -23.18 -2.64 -19.25
CA TRP A 160 -22.74 -1.51 -18.45
C TRP A 160 -22.39 -1.96 -17.05
N GLN A 161 -21.27 -1.45 -16.55
CA GLN A 161 -20.92 -1.54 -15.15
C GLN A 161 -20.36 -0.18 -14.70
N LEU A 162 -20.97 0.39 -13.69
CA LEU A 162 -20.50 1.61 -13.02
C LEU A 162 -20.33 1.29 -11.55
N GLU A 163 -19.17 1.60 -11.00
CA GLU A 163 -18.87 1.41 -9.59
C GLU A 163 -18.25 2.68 -9.06
N GLY A 164 -18.67 3.11 -7.88
CA GLY A 164 -18.18 4.33 -7.27
C GLY A 164 -18.16 4.21 -5.76
N GLY A 165 -17.26 4.92 -5.11
CA GLY A 165 -17.24 4.95 -3.66
C GLY A 165 -16.41 6.06 -3.08
N VAL A 166 -16.64 6.31 -1.80
CA VAL A 166 -15.88 7.23 -0.97
C VAL A 166 -15.26 6.46 0.18
N TYR A 167 -14.06 6.84 0.58
CA TYR A 167 -13.33 6.21 1.65
C TYR A 167 -12.68 7.23 2.56
N TRP A 168 -12.66 6.91 3.84
CA TRP A 168 -11.92 7.59 4.88
C TRP A 168 -11.04 6.57 5.60
N GLY A 169 -9.78 6.92 5.82
CA GLY A 169 -8.81 6.12 6.55
C GLY A 169 -8.08 6.98 7.57
N ARG A 170 -7.87 6.44 8.77
CA ARG A 170 -7.05 7.03 9.81
C ARG A 170 -5.97 6.02 10.20
N TYR A 171 -4.73 6.46 10.14
CA TYR A 171 -3.54 5.70 10.48
C TYR A 171 -2.88 6.36 11.68
N THR A 172 -2.62 5.63 12.75
CA THR A 172 -1.98 6.13 13.96
C THR A 172 -0.76 5.26 14.27
N GLN A 173 0.19 5.80 15.02
CA GLN A 173 1.35 5.02 15.46
C GLN A 173 2.27 4.56 14.32
N ALA A 174 2.31 5.29 13.21
CA ALA A 174 3.21 4.99 12.11
C ALA A 174 4.66 5.33 12.50
N PRO A 175 5.60 4.35 12.55
CA PRO A 175 6.94 4.63 13.06
C PRO A 175 7.71 5.59 12.16
N ARG A 176 8.33 6.61 12.76
CA ARG A 176 9.19 7.61 12.10
C ARG A 176 10.50 7.79 12.84
N LEU A 177 11.54 8.21 12.13
CA LEU A 177 12.83 8.52 12.75
C LEU A 177 12.80 9.94 13.34
N ILE A 178 13.18 10.05 14.61
CA ILE A 178 13.44 11.28 15.35
C ILE A 178 14.91 11.32 15.76
N SER A 179 15.45 12.51 15.99
CA SER A 179 16.77 12.68 16.63
C SER A 179 16.65 12.52 18.15
N VAL A 180 17.66 12.03 18.85
CA VAL A 180 17.69 11.93 20.32
C VAL A 180 19.12 12.10 20.84
N GLY A 181 19.27 12.80 21.97
CA GLY A 181 20.54 12.93 22.69
C GLY A 181 21.59 13.84 22.04
N GLU A 182 22.76 13.91 22.70
CA GLU A 182 23.95 14.63 22.22
C GLU A 182 25.19 13.71 22.36
N PRO A 183 25.89 13.34 21.27
CA PRO A 183 25.61 13.70 19.88
C PRO A 183 24.29 13.10 19.36
N ALA A 184 23.65 13.78 18.42
CA ALA A 184 22.38 13.37 17.81
C ALA A 184 22.40 11.93 17.26
N GLN A 185 21.56 11.06 17.82
CA GLN A 185 21.30 9.71 17.33
C GLN A 185 19.87 9.60 16.81
N LEU A 186 19.63 8.71 15.83
CA LEU A 186 18.28 8.48 15.32
C LEU A 186 17.56 7.40 16.14
N ARG A 187 16.31 7.65 16.53
CA ARG A 187 15.41 6.66 17.17
C ARG A 187 14.10 6.60 16.39
N ALA A 188 13.48 5.43 16.31
CA ALA A 188 12.12 5.32 15.79
C ALA A 188 11.09 5.70 16.87
N ASP A 189 10.03 6.40 16.48
CA ASP A 189 8.95 6.89 17.35
C ASP A 189 7.58 6.76 16.65
N ASP A 190 6.50 6.59 17.40
CA ASP A 190 5.15 6.24 16.91
C ASP A 190 4.09 7.32 17.21
N ASN A 191 4.49 8.59 17.19
CA ASN A 191 3.61 9.72 17.47
C ASN A 191 2.81 10.26 16.26
N ALA A 192 3.04 9.72 15.06
CA ALA A 192 2.45 10.26 13.83
C ALA A 192 1.02 9.76 13.60
N GLU A 193 0.13 10.67 13.19
CA GLU A 193 -1.21 10.35 12.70
C GLU A 193 -1.33 10.77 11.24
N THR A 194 -1.90 9.91 10.38
CA THR A 194 -2.21 10.22 8.98
C THR A 194 -3.68 9.97 8.69
N GLN A 195 -4.35 10.96 8.13
CA GLN A 195 -5.72 10.84 7.65
C GLN A 195 -5.71 10.83 6.13
N VAL A 196 -6.51 9.95 5.54
CA VAL A 196 -6.70 9.80 4.10
C VAL A 196 -8.19 9.89 3.80
N LEU A 197 -8.57 10.79 2.89
CA LEU A 197 -9.92 10.90 2.37
C LEU A 197 -9.86 10.81 0.87
N GLY A 198 -10.77 10.05 0.27
CA GLY A 198 -10.82 9.97 -1.16
C GLY A 198 -12.09 9.37 -1.72
N GLY A 199 -12.10 9.28 -3.03
CA GLY A 199 -13.15 8.62 -3.77
C GLY A 199 -12.59 7.96 -5.01
N GLN A 200 -13.32 6.96 -5.48
CA GLN A 200 -12.98 6.24 -6.70
C GLN A 200 -14.22 6.01 -7.55
N LEU A 201 -14.03 6.03 -8.86
CA LEU A 201 -15.02 5.68 -9.85
C LEU A 201 -14.38 4.67 -10.81
N LEU A 202 -15.14 3.67 -11.22
CA LEU A 202 -14.79 2.67 -12.22
C LEU A 202 -15.99 2.52 -13.16
N GLY A 203 -15.72 2.51 -14.46
CA GLY A 203 -16.74 2.31 -15.48
C GLY A 203 -16.28 1.31 -16.53
N THR A 204 -17.17 0.44 -16.97
CA THR A 204 -17.01 -0.42 -18.15
C THR A 204 -18.26 -0.33 -19.00
N LEU A 205 -18.07 -0.09 -20.29
CA LEU A 205 -19.08 -0.21 -21.33
C LEU A 205 -18.58 -1.21 -22.36
N THR A 206 -19.28 -2.34 -22.50
CA THR A 206 -19.04 -3.29 -23.58
C THR A 206 -20.18 -3.21 -24.57
N LEU A 207 -19.82 -2.99 -25.82
CA LEU A 207 -20.65 -3.10 -27.01
C LEU A 207 -20.10 -4.27 -27.86
N ARG A 208 -20.83 -4.70 -28.88
CA ARG A 208 -20.45 -5.84 -29.73
C ARG A 208 -19.01 -5.80 -30.27
N GLU A 209 -18.56 -4.63 -30.74
CA GLU A 209 -17.21 -4.46 -31.30
C GLU A 209 -16.27 -3.63 -30.42
N PHE A 210 -16.82 -2.94 -29.41
CA PHE A 210 -16.08 -1.97 -28.60
C PHE A 210 -16.16 -2.31 -27.12
N SER A 211 -15.06 -2.12 -26.40
CA SER A 211 -15.07 -2.12 -24.94
C SER A 211 -14.33 -0.89 -24.46
N LEU A 212 -15.03 -0.04 -23.72
CA LEU A 212 -14.50 1.13 -23.07
C LEU A 212 -14.44 0.86 -21.58
N TRP A 213 -13.35 1.26 -20.94
CA TRP A 213 -13.23 1.19 -19.51
C TRP A 213 -12.47 2.40 -19.00
N GLY A 214 -12.73 2.76 -17.75
CA GLY A 214 -12.00 3.83 -17.11
C GLY A 214 -12.11 3.75 -15.61
N ASN A 215 -11.11 4.28 -14.93
CA ASN A 215 -11.17 4.55 -13.51
C ASN A 215 -10.62 5.95 -13.22
N TYR A 216 -11.13 6.51 -12.14
CA TYR A 216 -10.72 7.77 -11.58
C TYR A 216 -10.55 7.61 -10.07
N SER A 217 -9.48 8.18 -9.53
CA SER A 217 -9.25 8.23 -8.09
C SER A 217 -8.91 9.66 -7.67
N LEU A 218 -9.57 10.11 -6.61
CA LEU A 218 -9.26 11.32 -5.87
C LEU A 218 -8.71 10.90 -4.51
N THR A 219 -7.49 11.31 -4.16
CA THR A 219 -6.89 10.97 -2.86
C THR A 219 -6.26 12.20 -2.23
N ARG A 220 -6.74 12.57 -1.05
CA ARG A 220 -6.16 13.62 -0.22
C ARG A 220 -5.71 13.01 1.10
N SER A 221 -4.50 13.33 1.51
CA SER A 221 -3.93 12.83 2.76
C SER A 221 -3.24 13.94 3.53
N ARG A 222 -3.25 13.82 4.86
CA ARG A 222 -2.57 14.74 5.78
C ARG A 222 -2.00 13.95 6.94
N THR A 223 -0.77 14.29 7.32
CA THR A 223 -0.06 13.74 8.46
C THR A 223 0.17 14.84 9.49
N THR A 224 -0.13 14.54 10.75
CA THR A 224 0.11 15.39 11.92
C THR A 224 1.02 14.67 12.91
N GLY A 225 1.47 15.36 13.96
CA GLY A 225 2.34 14.76 14.98
C GLY A 225 3.78 14.54 14.49
N LEU A 226 4.23 15.33 13.50
CA LEU A 226 5.63 15.36 13.10
C LEU A 226 6.43 16.14 14.15
N ALA A 227 6.66 15.56 15.32
CA ALA A 227 7.54 16.18 16.31
C ALA A 227 8.97 16.23 15.76
N HIS A 228 9.58 17.41 15.79
CA HIS A 228 11.03 17.53 15.72
C HIS A 228 11.60 17.24 17.09
N ALA A 229 12.75 16.56 17.11
CA ALA A 229 13.59 16.46 18.28
C ALA A 229 14.83 17.37 18.17
N ASP A 230 14.85 18.26 17.16
CA ASP A 230 15.85 19.29 17.00
C ASP A 230 15.22 20.66 17.32
N PRO A 231 15.62 21.33 18.42
CA PRO A 231 15.09 22.64 18.82
C PRO A 231 15.44 23.77 17.85
N ASP A 232 16.41 23.58 16.94
CA ASP A 232 16.85 24.62 15.99
C ASP A 232 16.19 24.50 14.60
N CYS A 233 15.38 23.46 14.38
CA CYS A 233 14.67 23.26 13.12
C CYS A 233 13.30 23.98 13.17
N PRO A 234 13.01 24.91 12.22
CA PRO A 234 11.73 25.62 12.22
C PRO A 234 10.59 24.61 12.14
N PRO A 235 9.50 24.78 12.94
CA PRO A 235 8.44 23.81 13.02
C PRO A 235 7.86 23.55 11.64
N VAL A 236 8.05 22.33 11.12
CA VAL A 236 7.26 21.87 9.98
C VAL A 236 5.81 21.95 10.43
N SER A 237 5.00 22.70 9.67
CA SER A 237 3.56 22.84 9.86
C SER A 237 2.96 21.57 10.47
N SER A 238 2.24 21.72 11.57
CA SER A 238 1.65 20.62 12.36
C SER A 238 0.76 19.66 11.54
N SER A 239 0.48 19.99 10.27
CA SER A 239 -0.15 19.13 9.28
C SER A 239 0.51 19.28 7.90
N VAL A 240 1.09 18.20 7.36
CA VAL A 240 1.65 18.16 5.98
C VAL A 240 0.99 17.09 5.13
N PRO A 241 0.91 17.25 3.80
CA PRO A 241 0.42 16.18 2.92
C PRO A 241 1.38 14.98 2.89
N VAL A 242 0.84 13.79 2.63
CA VAL A 242 1.69 12.63 2.32
C VAL A 242 2.32 12.85 0.94
N GLY A 243 3.65 12.80 0.89
CA GLY A 243 4.39 13.06 -0.34
C GLY A 243 4.14 12.00 -1.42
N ALA A 244 4.42 12.36 -2.67
CA ALA A 244 4.33 11.49 -3.86
C ALA A 244 2.93 10.94 -4.21
N ILE A 245 1.87 11.31 -3.50
CA ILE A 245 0.49 10.95 -3.85
C ILE A 245 -0.13 12.04 -4.73
N PRO A 246 -0.47 11.74 -6.00
CA PRO A 246 -1.19 12.70 -6.85
C PRO A 246 -2.66 12.78 -6.41
N LEU A 247 -3.21 14.00 -6.40
CA LEU A 247 -4.59 14.26 -5.97
C LEU A 247 -5.60 13.55 -6.87
N HIS A 248 -5.42 13.69 -8.19
CA HIS A 248 -6.22 13.06 -9.23
C HIS A 248 -5.39 12.05 -10.01
N GLN A 249 -5.99 10.88 -10.26
CA GLN A 249 -5.47 9.81 -11.11
C GLN A 249 -6.58 9.34 -12.02
N VAL A 250 -6.31 9.23 -13.32
CA VAL A 250 -7.26 8.74 -14.31
C VAL A 250 -6.59 7.67 -15.17
N ASN A 251 -7.26 6.56 -15.36
CA ASN A 251 -6.89 5.57 -16.35
C ASN A 251 -8.09 5.32 -17.25
N VAL A 252 -7.91 5.38 -18.56
CA VAL A 252 -8.96 5.07 -19.53
C VAL A 252 -8.41 4.09 -20.56
N GLY A 253 -9.28 3.27 -21.12
CA GLY A 253 -8.91 2.44 -22.24
C GLY A 253 -10.08 2.10 -23.14
N ALA A 254 -9.74 1.85 -24.39
CA ALA A 254 -10.65 1.43 -25.42
C ALA A 254 -10.05 0.19 -26.11
N ARG A 255 -10.90 -0.80 -26.37
CA ARG A 255 -10.61 -1.95 -27.22
C ARG A 255 -11.61 -1.96 -28.35
N TYR A 256 -11.12 -2.18 -29.57
CA TYR A 256 -11.95 -2.38 -30.74
C TYR A 256 -11.58 -3.71 -31.39
N ARG A 257 -12.59 -4.56 -31.60
CA ARG A 257 -12.49 -5.86 -32.27
C ARG A 257 -13.60 -5.93 -33.32
N PRO A 258 -13.30 -5.65 -34.60
CA PRO A 258 -14.31 -5.69 -35.65
C PRO A 258 -14.92 -7.09 -35.79
N LEU A 259 -16.23 -7.18 -35.98
CA LEU A 259 -16.92 -8.48 -36.16
C LEU A 259 -16.44 -9.20 -37.43
N ARG A 260 -16.27 -8.44 -38.53
CA ARG A 260 -15.78 -8.97 -39.82
C ARG A 260 -14.33 -9.43 -39.76
N PHE A 261 -13.53 -8.79 -38.89
CA PHE A 261 -12.10 -9.07 -38.72
C PHE A 261 -11.83 -9.43 -37.26
N ASN A 262 -12.48 -10.49 -36.78
CA ASN A 262 -12.35 -10.93 -35.39
C ASN A 262 -10.92 -11.38 -35.03
N TRP A 263 -10.02 -11.53 -36.01
CA TRP A 263 -8.58 -11.74 -35.83
C TRP A 263 -7.82 -10.45 -35.48
N LEU A 264 -8.38 -9.27 -35.75
CA LEU A 264 -7.79 -7.98 -35.44
C LEU A 264 -8.33 -7.45 -34.10
N THR A 265 -7.43 -6.94 -33.26
CA THR A 265 -7.82 -6.18 -32.06
C THR A 265 -6.93 -4.96 -31.92
N LEU A 266 -7.56 -3.79 -31.83
CA LEU A 266 -6.91 -2.52 -31.51
C LEU A 266 -7.17 -2.19 -30.04
N SER A 267 -6.16 -1.68 -29.35
CA SER A 267 -6.29 -1.24 -27.97
C SER A 267 -5.57 0.09 -27.78
N LEU A 268 -6.21 1.02 -27.08
CA LEU A 268 -5.66 2.30 -26.68
C LEU A 268 -5.87 2.46 -25.18
N ARG A 269 -4.86 2.94 -24.46
CA ARG A 269 -4.93 3.24 -23.03
C ARG A 269 -4.37 4.64 -22.79
N GLY A 270 -5.10 5.45 -22.04
CA GLY A 270 -4.64 6.73 -21.50
C GLY A 270 -4.41 6.63 -19.99
N ASN A 271 -3.38 7.28 -19.49
CA ASN A 271 -3.06 7.37 -18.07
C ASN A 271 -2.73 8.83 -17.76
N PHE A 272 -3.43 9.42 -16.80
CA PHE A 272 -3.20 10.78 -16.35
C PHE A 272 -2.94 10.81 -14.84
N LEU A 273 -1.90 11.53 -14.46
CA LEU A 273 -1.56 11.81 -13.07
C LEU A 273 -1.46 13.32 -12.91
N SER A 274 -2.16 13.86 -11.92
CA SER A 274 -2.02 15.25 -11.53
C SER A 274 -0.68 15.52 -10.81
N ARG A 275 -0.47 16.78 -10.43
CA ARG A 275 0.71 17.19 -9.66
C ARG A 275 0.78 16.42 -8.35
N ARG A 276 1.99 16.06 -7.96
CA ARG A 276 2.35 15.51 -6.65
C ARG A 276 3.66 16.12 -6.19
N SER A 277 3.76 16.32 -4.89
CA SER A 277 4.90 16.99 -4.26
C SER A 277 5.66 16.03 -3.37
N THR A 278 6.97 16.24 -3.25
CA THR A 278 7.91 15.56 -2.36
C THR A 278 8.91 16.58 -1.81
N GLY A 279 9.72 16.21 -0.82
CA GLY A 279 10.67 17.13 -0.21
C GLY A 279 10.09 17.86 1.00
N SER A 280 10.74 18.96 1.37
CA SER A 280 10.27 19.88 2.42
C SER A 280 8.79 20.23 2.27
N GLY A 281 8.07 20.20 3.40
CA GLY A 281 6.61 20.39 3.45
C GLY A 281 5.78 19.15 3.09
N THR A 282 6.38 17.96 2.99
CA THR A 282 5.69 16.68 2.77
C THR A 282 6.25 15.58 3.67
N THR A 283 5.57 14.43 3.77
CA THR A 283 6.09 13.29 4.54
C THR A 283 7.23 12.50 3.89
N VAL A 284 7.49 12.71 2.59
CA VAL A 284 8.50 11.97 1.80
C VAL A 284 9.70 12.87 1.58
N ASN A 285 10.85 12.47 2.13
CA ASN A 285 12.08 13.27 2.15
C ASN A 285 11.85 14.69 2.74
N PRO A 286 11.30 14.83 3.96
CA PRO A 286 10.96 16.13 4.55
C PRO A 286 12.15 17.09 4.70
N TYR A 287 13.38 16.56 4.76
CA TYR A 287 14.62 17.35 4.88
C TYR A 287 15.26 17.67 3.53
N GLY A 288 14.73 17.14 2.43
CA GLY A 288 15.21 17.42 1.07
C GLY A 288 14.55 18.64 0.43
N PRO A 289 15.04 19.08 -0.74
CA PRO A 289 14.45 20.22 -1.45
C PRO A 289 13.00 19.93 -1.86
N ALA A 290 12.13 20.92 -1.69
CA ALA A 290 10.73 20.84 -2.12
C ALA A 290 10.64 20.71 -3.65
N VAL A 291 9.97 19.65 -4.12
CA VAL A 291 9.88 19.29 -5.53
C VAL A 291 8.43 18.96 -5.85
N THR A 292 7.87 19.65 -6.85
CA THR A 292 6.52 19.37 -7.35
C THR A 292 6.59 18.94 -8.81
N SER A 293 6.08 17.76 -9.10
CA SER A 293 6.00 17.23 -10.47
C SER A 293 4.87 17.92 -11.26
N ARG A 294 5.08 18.08 -12.57
CA ARG A 294 4.05 18.54 -13.49
C ARG A 294 3.00 17.43 -13.71
N PRO A 295 1.73 17.77 -14.00
CA PRO A 295 0.77 16.77 -14.44
C PRO A 295 1.29 16.07 -15.70
N VAL A 296 0.97 14.79 -15.84
CA VAL A 296 1.39 13.99 -16.99
C VAL A 296 0.21 13.20 -17.56
N ALA A 297 0.12 13.16 -18.88
CA ALA A 297 -0.72 12.23 -19.62
C ALA A 297 0.15 11.36 -20.54
N VAL A 298 -0.03 10.05 -20.46
CA VAL A 298 0.67 9.06 -21.31
C VAL A 298 -0.36 8.20 -22.01
N PHE A 299 -0.15 7.98 -23.30
CA PHE A 299 -1.01 7.11 -24.12
C PHE A 299 -0.21 5.91 -24.60
N ASN A 300 -0.82 4.74 -24.55
CA ASN A 300 -0.22 3.48 -24.98
C ASN A 300 -1.18 2.80 -25.96
N GLY A 301 -0.65 2.30 -27.06
CA GLY A 301 -1.40 1.61 -28.12
C GLY A 301 -0.95 0.17 -28.27
N ALA A 302 -1.85 -0.71 -28.71
CA ALA A 302 -1.49 -2.04 -29.16
C ALA A 302 -2.34 -2.49 -30.34
N LEU A 303 -1.70 -3.14 -31.29
CA LEU A 303 -2.34 -3.86 -32.38
C LEU A 303 -2.06 -5.35 -32.20
N THR A 304 -3.12 -6.16 -32.17
CA THR A 304 -3.03 -7.61 -32.00
C THR A 304 -3.65 -8.31 -33.21
N LEU A 305 -2.91 -9.25 -33.77
CA LEU A 305 -3.31 -10.15 -34.85
C LEU A 305 -3.38 -11.56 -34.27
N SER A 306 -4.57 -12.10 -34.10
CA SER A 306 -4.77 -13.51 -33.72
C SER A 306 -4.86 -14.35 -34.98
N SER A 307 -4.30 -15.55 -35.00
CA SER A 307 -4.36 -16.41 -36.17
C SER A 307 -5.81 -16.77 -36.52
N PRO A 308 -6.26 -16.52 -37.76
CA PRO A 308 -7.55 -17.01 -38.25
C PRO A 308 -7.47 -18.45 -38.78
N TRP A 309 -6.26 -19.01 -38.94
CA TRP A 309 -6.05 -20.32 -39.57
C TRP A 309 -6.09 -21.44 -38.55
N ARG A 310 -6.82 -22.52 -38.87
CA ARG A 310 -6.95 -23.71 -38.00
C ARG A 310 -5.61 -24.29 -37.57
N ALA A 311 -4.63 -24.35 -38.47
CA ALA A 311 -3.29 -24.89 -38.22
C ALA A 311 -2.48 -24.07 -37.19
N LEU A 312 -2.85 -22.82 -36.97
CA LEU A 312 -2.17 -21.90 -36.05
C LEU A 312 -3.15 -21.38 -34.99
N THR A 313 -4.20 -22.13 -34.68
CA THR A 313 -5.16 -21.78 -33.62
C THR A 313 -4.39 -21.56 -32.31
N GLY A 314 -4.69 -20.47 -31.61
CA GLY A 314 -4.00 -20.09 -30.37
C GLY A 314 -2.73 -19.23 -30.57
N ALA A 315 -2.28 -19.04 -31.81
CA ALA A 315 -1.20 -18.10 -32.12
C ALA A 315 -1.70 -16.64 -32.17
N SER A 316 -0.93 -15.70 -31.63
CA SER A 316 -1.17 -14.27 -31.79
C SER A 316 0.14 -13.48 -31.84
N PHE A 317 0.16 -12.47 -32.70
CA PHE A 317 1.22 -11.49 -32.83
C PHE A 317 0.71 -10.13 -32.36
N GLN A 318 1.49 -9.42 -31.56
CA GLN A 318 1.11 -8.13 -31.02
C GLN A 318 2.26 -7.14 -31.11
N VAL A 319 1.94 -5.94 -31.59
CA VAL A 319 2.82 -4.76 -31.53
C VAL A 319 2.25 -3.81 -30.49
N ILE A 320 3.06 -3.46 -29.51
CA ILE A 320 2.72 -2.54 -28.42
C ILE A 320 3.58 -1.29 -28.59
N VAL A 321 2.97 -0.12 -28.53
CA VAL A 321 3.67 1.17 -28.50
C VAL A 321 3.34 1.82 -27.16
N ASN A 322 4.34 1.95 -26.31
CA ASN A 322 4.22 2.67 -25.06
C ASN A 322 4.63 4.12 -25.25
N ASN A 323 3.96 5.02 -24.52
CA ASN A 323 4.19 6.46 -24.61
C ASN A 323 4.13 6.98 -26.06
N LEU A 324 3.00 6.72 -26.72
CA LEU A 324 2.73 6.98 -28.15
C LEU A 324 3.01 8.42 -28.58
N LEU A 325 2.84 9.39 -27.67
CA LEU A 325 3.07 10.82 -27.93
C LEU A 325 4.50 11.27 -27.59
N ASP A 326 5.38 10.33 -27.23
CA ASP A 326 6.75 10.59 -26.79
C ASP A 326 6.84 11.65 -25.66
N THR A 327 5.89 11.58 -24.73
CA THR A 327 5.79 12.50 -23.60
C THR A 327 7.01 12.33 -22.70
N LYS A 328 7.81 13.39 -22.52
CA LYS A 328 8.88 13.40 -21.52
C LYS A 328 8.30 13.68 -20.13
N TYR A 329 8.46 12.76 -19.19
CA TYR A 329 7.97 12.92 -17.82
C TYR A 329 8.86 12.25 -16.78
N TYR A 330 8.57 12.54 -15.52
CA TYR A 330 9.37 12.15 -14.37
C TYR A 330 8.49 11.61 -13.25
N HIS A 331 8.95 10.57 -12.56
CA HIS A 331 8.42 10.21 -11.25
C HIS A 331 9.28 10.86 -10.16
N PRO A 332 8.67 11.30 -9.04
CA PRO A 332 9.45 11.72 -7.87
C PRO A 332 10.32 10.52 -7.45
N GLY A 333 11.61 10.78 -7.25
CA GLY A 333 12.56 9.72 -6.95
C GLY A 333 12.38 9.19 -5.54
N LEU A 334 12.57 7.89 -5.39
CA LEU A 334 12.66 7.22 -4.09
C LEU A 334 14.05 7.45 -3.50
N GLY A 335 14.14 7.37 -2.17
CA GLY A 335 15.42 7.41 -1.47
C GLY A 335 16.40 6.38 -2.01
N THR A 336 17.67 6.76 -2.07
CA THR A 336 18.76 5.84 -2.41
C THR A 336 19.08 4.92 -1.24
N ALA A 337 19.57 3.72 -1.55
CA ALA A 337 20.03 2.75 -0.55
C ALA A 337 21.18 3.26 0.34
N ASN A 338 21.83 4.37 -0.04
CA ASN A 338 22.92 4.98 0.74
C ASN A 338 22.45 6.04 1.74
N GLY A 339 21.17 6.47 1.73
CA GLY A 339 20.64 7.45 2.69
C GLY A 339 21.14 8.90 2.53
N PHE A 340 22.05 9.20 1.60
CA PHE A 340 22.69 10.53 1.48
C PHE A 340 22.43 11.25 0.14
N HIS A 341 22.24 10.54 -0.98
CA HIS A 341 22.08 11.15 -2.30
C HIS A 341 20.68 10.93 -2.87
N PHE A 342 19.75 11.85 -2.61
CA PHE A 342 18.39 11.74 -3.13
C PHE A 342 18.31 12.25 -4.57
N ALA A 343 18.10 11.36 -5.55
CA ALA A 343 17.61 11.78 -6.86
C ALA A 343 16.17 12.28 -6.66
N SER A 344 15.97 13.59 -6.75
CA SER A 344 14.64 14.20 -6.53
C SER A 344 13.60 13.75 -7.56
N GLN A 345 14.05 13.36 -8.76
CA GLN A 345 13.22 12.92 -9.87
C GLN A 345 13.93 11.86 -10.70
N VAL A 346 13.17 10.88 -11.20
CA VAL A 346 13.65 9.82 -12.10
C VAL A 346 12.95 9.96 -13.45
N PRO A 347 13.69 10.19 -14.55
CA PRO A 347 13.10 10.25 -15.88
C PRO A 347 12.46 8.92 -16.24
N GLN A 348 11.39 8.98 -17.02
CA GLN A 348 10.68 7.80 -17.49
C GLN A 348 10.92 7.55 -18.96
N GLU A 349 10.71 6.30 -19.35
CA GLU A 349 10.94 5.86 -20.72
C GLU A 349 10.09 6.66 -21.71
N ARG A 350 10.75 7.01 -22.81
CA ARG A 350 10.17 7.71 -23.96
C ARG A 350 9.36 6.73 -24.82
N ALA A 351 8.91 7.18 -25.99
CA ALA A 351 8.24 6.30 -26.94
C ALA A 351 9.09 5.06 -27.22
N HIS A 352 8.53 3.87 -27.00
CA HIS A 352 9.20 2.61 -27.29
C HIS A 352 8.20 1.54 -27.70
N PHE A 353 8.69 0.54 -28.43
CA PHE A 353 7.86 -0.55 -28.93
C PHE A 353 8.25 -1.88 -28.29
N LEU A 354 7.25 -2.74 -28.07
CA LEU A 354 7.44 -4.15 -27.76
C LEU A 354 6.71 -5.00 -28.78
N VAL A 355 7.37 -6.06 -29.22
CA VAL A 355 6.75 -7.09 -30.04
C VAL A 355 6.54 -8.32 -29.17
N ARG A 356 5.36 -8.91 -29.26
CA ARG A 356 4.99 -10.09 -28.48
C ARG A 356 4.35 -11.13 -29.39
N LEU A 357 4.97 -12.30 -29.45
CA LEU A 357 4.38 -13.50 -30.01
C LEU A 357 3.85 -14.37 -28.87
N ARG A 358 2.65 -14.91 -29.00
CA ARG A 358 2.08 -15.86 -28.04
C ARG A 358 1.52 -17.06 -28.80
N TYR A 359 1.69 -18.22 -28.22
CA TYR A 359 1.05 -19.45 -28.65
C TYR A 359 0.48 -20.14 -27.42
N ARG A 360 -0.81 -20.48 -27.46
CA ARG A 360 -1.46 -21.29 -26.43
C ARG A 360 -1.87 -22.61 -27.05
N TRP A 361 -1.24 -23.69 -26.59
CA TRP A 361 -1.59 -25.06 -26.96
C TRP A 361 -2.86 -25.54 -26.25
#